data_AF-A0A7Y7CUW6-F1
#
_entry.id   AF-A0A7Y7CUW6-F1
#
_cell.length_a   1.000
_cell.length_b   1.000
_cell.length_c   1.000
_cell.angle_alpha   90.00
_cell.angle_beta   90.00
_cell.angle_gamma   90.00
#
_symmetry.space_group_name_H-M   'P 1'
#
loop_
_entity.id
_entity.type
_entity.pdbx_description
1 polymer ?
#
loop_
_entity_poly.entity_id
_entity_poly.type
_entity_poly.pdbx_seq_one_letter_code
_entity_poly.pdbx_strand_id
1 'polypeptide(L)'
;MKTQLLGLCLMAFVTCTAQIEVPKLTITPDGFPDTTEWNAVPVQAILYRGTVENTDVQITWSDSALSVRFNGNLESSFMIPEVLIDPDYGRTAAWDSLDHWFHVSATDCHSIGVYGDYNTCVNQAQDWKGGPNMAMSINADDIEFAIPWATLNYIPMMGDTIGLSLDITNTANEWNHWPTTAHRNQPNTWGYIVLGAPLSEVEHASKELYFTPLSDRRIRVYGLQHQSQWQVIDMLGRTIASGNSEDEFVEITLPAEGMYVVRSGEQVLKVATRR
;
A
#
# COMPACT_ATOMS: atom_id res chain seq x y z
N MET A 1 -29.69 44.90 26.01
CA MET A 1 -28.61 43.90 25.88
C MET A 1 -28.93 43.03 24.68
N LYS A 2 -28.10 43.04 23.63
CA LYS A 2 -28.28 42.20 22.42
C LYS A 2 -27.39 40.97 22.56
N THR A 3 -28.01 39.80 22.71
CA THR A 3 -27.34 38.50 22.80
C THR A 3 -26.94 38.07 21.39
N GLN A 4 -25.65 38.03 21.07
CA GLN A 4 -25.15 37.46 19.82
C GLN A 4 -25.10 35.93 19.97
N LEU A 5 -25.94 35.22 19.19
CA LEU A 5 -25.79 33.78 18.99
C LEU A 5 -24.57 33.55 18.10
N LEU A 6 -23.50 33.01 18.70
CA LEU A 6 -22.36 32.50 17.96
C LEU A 6 -22.72 31.11 17.42
N GLY A 7 -23.05 31.05 16.13
CA GLY A 7 -23.30 29.78 15.43
C GLY A 7 -21.99 29.01 15.26
N LEU A 8 -21.78 27.98 16.08
CA LEU A 8 -20.66 27.06 15.96
C LEU A 8 -20.91 26.17 14.74
N CYS A 9 -20.32 26.51 13.60
CA CYS A 9 -20.37 25.68 12.41
C CYS A 9 -19.38 24.52 12.59
N LEU A 10 -19.89 23.35 13.00
CA LEU A 10 -19.10 22.12 13.10
C LEU A 10 -18.72 21.68 11.69
N MET A 11 -17.47 21.91 11.27
CA MET A 11 -16.95 21.28 10.05
C MET A 11 -16.65 19.82 10.36
N ALA A 12 -17.47 18.91 9.83
CA ALA A 12 -17.13 17.50 9.80
C ALA A 12 -16.03 17.29 8.74
N PHE A 13 -14.79 17.08 9.19
CA PHE A 13 -13.72 16.64 8.32
C PHE A 13 -13.94 15.15 8.02
N VAL A 14 -14.33 14.84 6.79
CA VAL A 14 -14.29 13.46 6.28
C VAL A 14 -12.81 13.12 6.09
N THR A 15 -12.24 12.35 7.02
CA THR A 15 -10.91 11.79 6.86
C THR A 15 -11.01 10.66 5.85
N CYS A 16 -10.48 10.87 4.65
CA CYS A 16 -10.24 9.78 3.72
C CYS A 16 -9.17 8.87 4.35
N THR A 17 -9.57 7.73 4.88
CA THR A 17 -8.63 6.74 5.42
C THR A 17 -7.94 6.08 4.24
N ALA A 18 -6.61 5.98 4.26
CA ALA A 18 -5.85 5.40 3.17
C ALA A 18 -6.21 3.93 2.98
N GLN A 19 -6.40 3.53 1.73
CA GLN A 19 -6.81 2.18 1.33
C GLN A 19 -5.83 1.66 0.27
N ILE A 20 -5.47 0.38 0.37
CA ILE A 20 -4.83 -0.40 -0.69
C ILE A 20 -5.73 -1.59 -1.03
N GLU A 21 -5.92 -1.88 -2.31
CA GLU A 21 -6.43 -3.18 -2.73
C GLU A 21 -5.26 -4.13 -2.96
N VAL A 22 -5.28 -5.29 -2.29
CA VAL A 22 -4.18 -6.24 -2.28
C VAL A 22 -4.58 -7.45 -3.13
N PRO A 23 -3.91 -7.71 -4.26
CA PRO A 23 -4.34 -8.79 -5.13
C PRO A 23 -3.96 -10.14 -4.55
N LYS A 24 -4.71 -11.19 -4.92
CA LYS A 24 -4.40 -12.56 -4.52
C LYS A 24 -3.35 -13.17 -5.46
N LEU A 25 -2.22 -13.59 -4.93
CA LEU A 25 -1.16 -14.31 -5.63
C LEU A 25 -0.52 -15.31 -4.67
N THR A 26 -0.27 -16.53 -5.15
CA THR A 26 0.54 -17.49 -4.40
C THR A 26 2.00 -17.27 -4.75
N ILE A 27 2.76 -16.73 -3.81
CA ILE A 27 4.22 -16.70 -3.84
C ILE A 27 4.79 -17.82 -2.96
N THR A 28 6.10 -18.05 -2.99
CA THR A 28 6.72 -18.99 -2.05
C THR A 28 6.90 -18.28 -0.72
N PRO A 29 6.17 -18.66 0.35
CA PRO A 29 6.20 -17.91 1.62
C PRO A 29 7.40 -18.32 2.46
N ASP A 30 8.62 -18.15 1.93
CA ASP A 30 9.86 -18.52 2.62
C ASP A 30 10.53 -17.34 3.35
N GLY A 31 10.04 -16.12 3.15
CA GLY A 31 10.60 -14.92 3.75
C GLY A 31 11.91 -14.49 3.08
N PHE A 32 12.16 -14.89 1.83
CA PHE A 32 13.30 -14.42 1.05
C PHE A 32 12.80 -13.89 -0.29
N PRO A 33 12.90 -12.57 -0.56
CA PRO A 33 12.33 -12.00 -1.76
C PRO A 33 12.98 -12.56 -3.03
N ASP A 34 12.19 -13.22 -3.88
CA ASP A 34 12.57 -13.55 -5.26
C ASP A 34 11.96 -12.54 -6.24
N THR A 35 12.79 -11.84 -6.99
CA THR A 35 12.32 -10.91 -8.04
C THR A 35 11.31 -11.52 -9.01
N THR A 36 11.37 -12.84 -9.23
CA THR A 36 10.50 -13.58 -10.14
C THR A 36 9.09 -13.77 -9.59
N GLU A 37 8.94 -13.98 -8.28
CA GLU A 37 7.61 -14.20 -7.68
C GLU A 37 6.84 -12.90 -7.45
N TRP A 38 7.58 -11.81 -7.22
CA TRP A 38 7.03 -10.48 -6.95
C TRP A 38 6.84 -9.62 -8.21
N ASN A 39 7.27 -10.09 -9.38
CA ASN A 39 7.22 -9.30 -10.62
C ASN A 39 5.80 -8.87 -11.05
N ALA A 40 4.79 -9.69 -10.72
CA ALA A 40 3.40 -9.47 -11.07
C ALA A 40 2.65 -8.63 -10.04
N VAL A 41 3.22 -8.44 -8.84
CA VAL A 41 2.59 -7.65 -7.77
C VAL A 41 2.89 -6.17 -8.00
N PRO A 42 1.91 -5.28 -8.12
CA PRO A 42 2.18 -3.85 -8.25
C PRO A 42 2.81 -3.29 -6.97
N VAL A 43 3.57 -2.19 -7.06
CA VAL A 43 3.97 -1.42 -5.88
C VAL A 43 2.74 -0.71 -5.32
N GLN A 44 2.37 -0.99 -4.07
CA GLN A 44 1.18 -0.38 -3.45
C GLN A 44 1.49 0.77 -2.48
N ALA A 45 2.71 0.82 -1.94
CA ALA A 45 3.15 1.95 -1.13
C ALA A 45 4.62 2.30 -1.41
N ILE A 46 4.96 3.55 -1.15
CA ILE A 46 6.34 4.05 -1.18
C ILE A 46 6.59 4.74 0.14
N LEU A 47 7.58 4.27 0.88
CA LEU A 47 8.02 4.85 2.14
C LEU A 47 9.19 5.78 1.86
N TYR A 48 8.98 7.07 2.10
CA TYR A 48 9.93 8.13 1.75
C TYR A 48 10.82 8.47 2.92
N ARG A 49 12.13 8.53 2.67
CA ARG A 49 13.13 9.11 3.57
C ARG A 49 13.82 10.28 2.87
N GLY A 50 13.25 11.46 3.03
CA GLY A 50 13.71 12.67 2.32
C GLY A 50 13.37 12.62 0.83
N THR A 51 14.32 13.02 -0.03
CA THR A 51 14.07 13.26 -1.47
C THR A 51 14.70 12.23 -2.41
N VAL A 52 15.46 11.26 -1.90
CA VAL A 52 16.28 10.36 -2.73
C VAL A 52 16.25 8.90 -2.30
N GLU A 53 15.87 8.60 -1.06
CA GLU A 53 15.86 7.23 -0.53
C GLU A 53 14.41 6.84 -0.28
N ASN A 54 13.93 5.90 -1.10
CA ASN A 54 12.58 5.37 -1.03
C ASN A 54 12.64 3.86 -0.90
N THR A 55 11.72 3.30 -0.14
CA THR A 55 11.48 1.85 -0.10
C THR A 55 10.12 1.59 -0.75
N ASP A 56 10.13 0.83 -1.83
CA ASP A 56 8.89 0.38 -2.48
C ASP A 56 8.33 -0.79 -1.69
N VAL A 57 7.01 -0.79 -1.45
CA VAL A 57 6.34 -1.87 -0.75
C VAL A 57 5.35 -2.56 -1.67
N GLN A 58 5.50 -3.88 -1.78
CA GLN A 58 4.60 -4.78 -2.47
C GLN A 58 3.87 -5.65 -1.45
N ILE A 59 2.58 -5.89 -1.67
CA ILE A 59 1.72 -6.67 -0.80
C ILE A 59 0.91 -7.62 -1.67
N THR A 60 0.82 -8.87 -1.26
CA THR A 60 -0.12 -9.84 -1.84
C THR A 60 -0.68 -10.75 -0.77
N TRP A 61 -1.68 -11.54 -1.11
CA TRP A 61 -2.22 -12.54 -0.22
C TRP A 61 -2.51 -13.86 -0.94
N SER A 62 -2.54 -14.93 -0.16
CA SER A 62 -2.91 -16.28 -0.57
C SER A 62 -3.88 -16.89 0.44
N ASP A 63 -4.35 -18.11 0.20
CA ASP A 63 -5.16 -18.82 1.21
C ASP A 63 -4.39 -19.15 2.49
N SER A 64 -3.05 -19.11 2.47
CA SER A 64 -2.20 -19.47 3.61
C SER A 64 -1.58 -18.30 4.34
N ALA A 65 -1.29 -17.18 3.66
CA ALA A 65 -0.56 -16.06 4.24
C ALA A 65 -0.88 -14.70 3.61
N LEU A 66 -0.65 -13.65 4.39
CA LEU A 66 -0.38 -12.30 3.92
C LEU A 66 1.12 -12.16 3.68
N SER A 67 1.51 -11.64 2.51
CA SER A 67 2.91 -11.44 2.18
C SER A 67 3.19 -9.97 1.92
N VAL A 68 4.29 -9.45 2.46
CA VAL A 68 4.74 -8.06 2.32
C VAL A 68 6.21 -8.05 1.94
N ARG A 69 6.58 -7.34 0.88
CA ARG A 69 7.96 -7.12 0.48
C ARG A 69 8.32 -5.64 0.54
N PHE A 70 9.42 -5.33 1.21
CA PHE A 70 10.04 -4.01 1.25
C PHE A 70 11.29 -4.05 0.38
N ASN A 71 11.31 -3.26 -0.69
CA ASN A 71 12.36 -3.28 -1.70
C ASN A 71 13.13 -1.95 -1.75
N GLY A 72 14.40 -2.02 -1.40
CA GLY A 72 15.39 -0.95 -1.50
C GLY A 72 15.62 -0.16 -0.21
N ASN A 73 16.86 0.29 -0.03
CA ASN A 73 17.29 1.27 1.00
C ASN A 73 16.92 0.85 2.44
N LEU A 74 17.13 -0.42 2.79
CA LEU A 74 16.95 -0.95 4.14
C LEU A 74 18.29 -1.01 4.87
N GLU A 75 18.99 -2.14 4.84
CA GLU A 75 20.28 -2.31 5.53
C GLU A 75 21.32 -1.26 5.12
N SER A 76 21.40 -0.92 3.82
CA SER A 76 22.33 0.11 3.30
C SER A 76 22.10 1.51 3.89
N SER A 77 20.86 1.77 4.32
CA SER A 77 20.41 3.03 4.91
C SER A 77 20.17 2.93 6.42
N PHE A 78 20.52 1.79 7.05
CA PHE A 78 20.25 1.48 8.45
C PHE A 78 18.76 1.63 8.82
N MET A 79 17.89 1.21 7.91
CA MET A 79 16.45 1.22 8.06
C MET A 79 15.94 -0.21 8.19
N ILE A 80 14.98 -0.40 9.09
CA ILE A 80 14.41 -1.69 9.46
C ILE A 80 12.92 -1.67 9.14
N PRO A 81 12.41 -2.64 8.36
CA PRO A 81 10.99 -2.72 8.05
C PRO A 81 10.20 -3.28 9.23
N GLU A 82 9.02 -2.74 9.44
CA GLU A 82 8.03 -3.26 10.38
C GLU A 82 6.65 -3.33 9.72
N VAL A 83 5.87 -4.35 10.10
CA VAL A 83 4.49 -4.56 9.66
C VAL A 83 3.59 -4.58 10.88
N LEU A 84 2.62 -3.68 10.93
CA LEU A 84 1.65 -3.55 12.01
C LEU A 84 0.26 -3.90 11.45
N ILE A 85 -0.42 -4.88 12.05
CA ILE A 85 -1.66 -5.47 11.52
C ILE A 85 -2.75 -5.43 12.58
N ASP A 86 -3.92 -4.93 12.21
CA ASP A 86 -5.19 -4.99 12.96
C ASP A 86 -6.13 -5.91 12.16
N PRO A 87 -6.15 -7.24 12.42
CA PRO A 87 -6.82 -8.22 11.56
C PRO A 87 -8.33 -8.04 11.45
N ASP A 88 -9.00 -7.59 12.53
CA ASP A 88 -10.45 -7.35 12.52
C ASP A 88 -10.82 -5.91 12.15
N TYR A 89 -9.81 -5.06 11.91
CA TYR A 89 -9.95 -3.63 11.62
C TYR A 89 -10.80 -2.93 12.69
N GLY A 90 -10.52 -3.25 13.96
CA GLY A 90 -11.20 -2.69 15.12
C GLY A 90 -10.98 -1.19 15.29
N ARG A 91 -9.86 -0.66 14.77
CA ARG A 91 -9.49 0.77 14.82
C ARG A 91 -9.52 1.32 16.24
N THR A 92 -8.96 0.58 17.18
CA THR A 92 -8.86 1.00 18.57
C THR A 92 -7.83 2.13 18.74
N ALA A 93 -8.03 3.01 19.72
CA ALA A 93 -7.14 4.18 19.91
C ALA A 93 -5.76 3.81 20.48
N ALA A 94 -5.59 2.57 20.93
CA ALA A 94 -4.38 1.98 21.47
C ALA A 94 -4.38 0.50 21.13
N TRP A 95 -3.20 -0.13 21.15
CA TRP A 95 -3.04 -1.56 20.91
C TRP A 95 -4.01 -2.40 21.75
N ASP A 96 -4.68 -3.35 21.10
CA ASP A 96 -5.51 -4.36 21.74
C ASP A 96 -5.00 -5.78 21.50
N SER A 97 -5.65 -6.78 22.11
CA SER A 97 -5.17 -8.17 22.07
C SER A 97 -5.17 -8.84 20.70
N LEU A 98 -5.66 -8.19 19.65
CA LEU A 98 -5.68 -8.69 18.27
C LEU A 98 -4.68 -7.97 17.37
N ASP A 99 -4.07 -6.86 17.80
CA ASP A 99 -3.08 -6.16 17.00
C ASP A 99 -1.74 -6.89 16.98
N HIS A 100 -1.09 -6.99 15.83
CA HIS A 100 0.20 -7.65 15.66
C HIS A 100 1.30 -6.66 15.23
N TRP A 101 2.50 -6.82 15.78
CA TRP A 101 3.71 -6.14 15.33
C TRP A 101 4.73 -7.17 14.85
N PHE A 102 5.24 -7.01 13.64
CA PHE A 102 6.32 -7.81 13.07
C PHE A 102 7.50 -6.91 12.73
N HIS A 103 8.71 -7.40 13.00
CA HIS A 103 9.96 -6.67 12.78
C HIS A 103 11.04 -7.65 12.31
N VAL A 104 11.75 -7.29 11.23
CA VAL A 104 12.86 -8.08 10.68
C VAL A 104 14.10 -7.21 10.61
N SER A 105 15.06 -7.50 11.48
CA SER A 105 16.40 -6.90 11.45
C SER A 105 17.45 -8.01 11.53
N ALA A 106 18.41 -7.93 12.46
CA ALA A 106 19.33 -9.03 12.76
C ALA A 106 18.60 -10.26 13.37
N THR A 107 17.38 -10.05 13.85
CA THR A 107 16.48 -11.07 14.40
C THR A 107 15.05 -10.82 13.93
N ASP A 108 14.22 -11.84 14.04
CA ASP A 108 12.78 -11.78 13.78
C ASP A 108 12.03 -11.56 15.09
N CYS A 109 11.25 -10.50 15.19
CA CYS A 109 10.45 -10.20 16.39
C CYS A 109 8.96 -10.12 16.03
N HIS A 110 8.12 -10.70 16.88
CA HIS A 110 6.67 -10.65 16.74
C HIS A 110 6.00 -10.50 18.11
N SER A 111 5.07 -9.57 18.25
CA SER A 111 4.24 -9.44 19.46
C SER A 111 2.77 -9.21 19.12
N ILE A 112 1.91 -9.51 20.10
CA ILE A 112 0.47 -9.34 20.03
C ILE A 112 0.05 -8.35 21.12
N GLY A 113 -0.72 -7.34 20.75
CA GLY A 113 -1.27 -6.29 21.61
C GLY A 113 -0.28 -5.34 22.25
N VAL A 114 0.93 -5.29 21.70
CA VAL A 114 1.95 -4.32 22.10
C VAL A 114 2.90 -4.06 20.93
N TYR A 115 3.26 -2.80 20.73
CA TYR A 115 4.32 -2.40 19.80
C TYR A 115 5.70 -2.58 20.43
N GLY A 116 6.66 -3.10 19.67
CA GLY A 116 8.07 -2.99 20.05
C GLY A 116 8.50 -3.90 21.20
N ASP A 117 7.86 -5.05 21.42
CA ASP A 117 8.32 -6.01 22.44
C ASP A 117 9.49 -6.86 21.92
N TYR A 118 10.70 -6.32 22.06
CA TYR A 118 11.92 -7.01 21.63
C TYR A 118 12.27 -8.25 22.47
N ASN A 119 11.52 -8.60 23.52
CA ASN A 119 11.75 -9.85 24.26
C ASN A 119 11.27 -11.08 23.49
N THR A 120 10.49 -10.90 22.42
CA THR A 120 10.00 -11.97 21.57
C THR A 120 10.92 -12.29 20.40
N CYS A 121 12.01 -11.54 20.25
CA CYS A 121 12.94 -11.72 19.14
C CYS A 121 13.62 -13.08 19.18
N VAL A 122 13.65 -13.74 18.03
CA VAL A 122 14.34 -15.01 17.80
C VAL A 122 15.25 -14.87 16.58
N ASN A 123 16.27 -15.71 16.48
CA ASN A 123 17.18 -15.68 15.32
C ASN A 123 16.44 -15.92 14.00
N GLN A 124 15.39 -16.75 14.02
CA GLN A 124 14.53 -17.00 12.86
C GLN A 124 13.16 -17.47 13.34
N ALA A 125 12.11 -16.81 12.89
CA ALA A 125 10.74 -17.17 13.21
C ALA A 125 10.35 -18.55 12.65
N GLN A 126 9.55 -19.29 13.41
CA GLN A 126 9.10 -20.64 13.02
C GLN A 126 7.67 -20.63 12.48
N ASP A 127 6.82 -19.80 13.07
CA ASP A 127 5.39 -19.63 12.87
C ASP A 127 5.05 -18.51 11.87
N TRP A 128 6.02 -17.69 11.50
CA TRP A 128 5.99 -16.81 10.33
C TRP A 128 7.40 -16.79 9.71
N LYS A 129 7.55 -16.16 8.55
CA LYS A 129 8.87 -16.00 7.91
C LYS A 129 9.15 -14.54 7.65
N GLY A 130 10.34 -14.12 8.02
CA GLY A 130 10.89 -12.82 7.74
C GLY A 130 12.31 -12.99 7.23
N GLY A 131 12.72 -12.21 6.24
CA GLY A 131 14.11 -12.23 5.83
C GLY A 131 14.42 -11.61 4.48
N PRO A 132 15.70 -11.65 4.09
CA PRO A 132 16.85 -12.07 4.91
C PRO A 132 17.08 -11.18 6.13
N ASN A 133 17.53 -11.76 7.25
CA ASN A 133 17.96 -10.98 8.42
C ASN A 133 19.22 -10.14 8.11
N MET A 134 19.22 -8.90 8.59
CA MET A 134 20.31 -7.93 8.38
C MET A 134 21.56 -8.34 9.18
N ALA A 135 22.54 -8.93 8.50
CA ALA A 135 23.78 -9.42 9.10
C ALA A 135 24.99 -8.48 8.89
N MET A 136 24.76 -7.21 8.52
CA MET A 136 25.72 -6.16 8.12
C MET A 136 26.75 -6.60 7.07
N SER A 137 26.50 -7.69 6.36
CA SER A 137 27.46 -8.35 5.46
C SER A 137 26.85 -8.81 4.14
N ILE A 138 25.53 -8.78 4.01
CA ILE A 138 24.80 -9.28 2.84
C ILE A 138 24.09 -8.20 2.03
N ASN A 139 24.00 -6.96 2.54
CA ASN A 139 23.19 -5.87 1.99
C ASN A 139 21.74 -6.33 1.75
N ALA A 140 21.06 -6.70 2.84
CA ALA A 140 19.64 -7.00 2.89
C ALA A 140 18.82 -5.72 2.72
N ASP A 141 18.85 -5.16 1.51
CA ASP A 141 18.02 -4.01 1.11
C ASP A 141 16.61 -4.43 0.65
N ASP A 142 16.36 -5.72 0.55
CA ASP A 142 15.10 -6.29 0.14
C ASP A 142 14.69 -7.31 1.19
N ILE A 143 13.52 -7.13 1.81
CA ILE A 143 13.02 -7.98 2.89
C ILE A 143 11.59 -8.40 2.59
N GLU A 144 11.33 -9.69 2.77
CA GLU A 144 10.01 -10.29 2.71
C GLU A 144 9.53 -10.69 4.09
N PHE A 145 8.24 -10.44 4.34
CA PHE A 145 7.45 -11.04 5.39
C PHE A 145 6.43 -11.99 4.74
N ALA A 146 6.39 -13.23 5.20
CA ALA A 146 5.29 -14.16 4.94
C ALA A 146 4.63 -14.49 6.28
N ILE A 147 3.44 -13.93 6.48
CA ILE A 147 2.69 -13.97 7.75
C ILE A 147 1.50 -14.90 7.57
N PRO A 148 1.54 -16.14 8.10
CA PRO A 148 0.42 -17.05 7.97
C PRO A 148 -0.84 -16.50 8.63
N TRP A 149 -2.00 -16.73 8.01
CA TRP A 149 -3.28 -16.30 8.58
C TRP A 149 -3.58 -16.96 9.93
N ALA A 150 -3.06 -18.18 10.13
CA ALA A 150 -3.12 -18.87 11.42
C ALA A 150 -2.39 -18.09 12.53
N THR A 151 -1.29 -17.41 12.22
CA THR A 151 -0.52 -16.57 13.16
C THR A 151 -1.34 -15.35 13.59
N LEU A 152 -2.19 -14.84 12.69
CA LEU A 152 -3.15 -13.76 12.95
C LEU A 152 -4.47 -14.24 13.56
N ASN A 153 -4.64 -15.56 13.74
CA ASN A 153 -5.92 -16.19 14.11
C ASN A 153 -7.09 -15.70 13.22
N TYR A 154 -6.84 -15.58 11.91
CA TYR A 154 -7.75 -15.01 10.92
C TYR A 154 -8.04 -16.01 9.80
N ILE A 155 -9.23 -15.94 9.21
CA ILE A 155 -9.60 -16.73 8.03
C ILE A 155 -9.88 -15.73 6.90
N PRO A 156 -9.01 -15.62 5.89
CA PRO A 156 -9.15 -14.61 4.86
C PRO A 156 -10.30 -14.92 3.91
N MET A 157 -11.05 -13.89 3.54
CA MET A 157 -12.00 -13.90 2.44
C MET A 157 -11.75 -12.71 1.52
N MET A 158 -12.00 -12.91 0.22
CA MET A 158 -11.94 -11.82 -0.74
C MET A 158 -12.98 -10.75 -0.36
N GLY A 159 -12.56 -9.49 -0.37
CA GLY A 159 -13.32 -8.32 0.07
C GLY A 159 -13.13 -7.96 1.53
N ASP A 160 -12.44 -8.80 2.32
CA ASP A 160 -12.17 -8.50 3.73
C ASP A 160 -11.29 -7.26 3.87
N THR A 161 -11.53 -6.54 4.96
CA THR A 161 -10.76 -5.35 5.34
C THR A 161 -9.88 -5.65 6.53
N ILE A 162 -8.60 -5.29 6.42
CA ILE A 162 -7.60 -5.49 7.48
C ILE A 162 -6.91 -4.15 7.71
N GLY A 163 -6.78 -3.73 8.96
CA GLY A 163 -6.00 -2.56 9.32
C GLY A 163 -4.51 -2.82 9.14
N LEU A 164 -3.81 -1.87 8.53
CA LEU A 164 -2.39 -2.02 8.20
C LEU A 164 -1.65 -0.71 8.39
N SER A 165 -0.51 -0.78 9.06
CA SER A 165 0.54 0.21 8.92
C SER A 165 1.85 -0.46 8.55
N LEU A 166 2.54 0.15 7.58
CA LEU A 166 3.89 -0.24 7.18
C LEU A 166 4.85 0.81 7.71
N ASP A 167 6.04 0.40 8.11
CA ASP A 167 7.04 1.33 8.63
C ASP A 167 8.44 0.92 8.16
N ILE A 168 9.27 1.93 7.94
CA ILE A 168 10.72 1.77 7.98
C ILE A 168 11.26 2.67 9.07
N THR A 169 12.02 2.09 9.99
CA THR A 169 12.53 2.79 11.17
C THR A 169 14.03 2.56 11.36
N ASN A 170 14.73 3.51 11.97
CA ASN A 170 16.07 3.27 12.51
C ASN A 170 16.06 2.87 14.00
N THR A 171 14.86 2.63 14.56
CA THR A 171 14.54 2.32 15.97
C THR A 171 14.90 3.40 17.01
N ALA A 172 15.64 4.44 16.62
CA ALA A 172 16.16 5.44 17.54
C ALA A 172 15.36 6.75 17.49
N ASN A 173 15.14 7.30 16.29
CA ASN A 173 14.56 8.62 16.12
C ASN A 173 13.80 8.84 14.81
N GLU A 174 13.75 7.83 13.94
CA GLU A 174 13.13 7.92 12.62
C GLU A 174 12.11 6.80 12.42
N TRP A 175 10.90 7.17 12.01
CA TRP A 175 9.79 6.27 11.66
C TRP A 175 9.08 6.87 10.44
N ASN A 176 8.99 6.11 9.36
CA ASN A 176 8.39 6.54 8.11
C ASN A 176 7.25 5.59 7.77
N HIS A 177 6.03 6.01 8.10
CA HIS A 177 4.87 5.16 8.01
C HIS A 177 4.14 5.28 6.66
N TRP A 178 3.53 4.18 6.24
CA TRP A 178 2.31 4.20 5.45
C TRP A 178 1.11 3.80 6.32
N PRO A 179 -0.03 4.52 6.19
CA PRO A 179 -0.11 5.87 5.62
C PRO A 179 0.74 6.86 6.42
N THR A 180 1.09 8.01 5.84
CA THR A 180 1.93 9.02 6.52
C THR A 180 1.27 9.65 7.76
N THR A 181 -0.04 9.44 7.93
CA THR A 181 -0.80 9.82 9.12
C THR A 181 -0.86 8.74 10.19
N ALA A 182 -0.39 7.52 9.90
CA ALA A 182 -0.37 6.44 10.86
C ALA A 182 0.64 6.74 11.97
N HIS A 183 0.29 6.27 13.16
CA HIS A 183 1.14 6.32 14.33
C HIS A 183 1.21 4.93 14.94
N ARG A 184 2.44 4.41 15.12
CA ARG A 184 2.68 3.03 15.60
C ARG A 184 1.96 2.65 16.89
N ASN A 185 1.66 3.60 17.78
CA ASN A 185 0.93 3.35 19.04
C ASN A 185 -0.59 3.56 18.97
N GLN A 186 -1.15 3.87 17.79
CA GLN A 186 -2.55 4.26 17.61
C GLN A 186 -3.18 3.53 16.41
N PRO A 187 -3.66 2.28 16.57
CA PRO A 187 -4.27 1.48 15.50
C PRO A 187 -5.37 2.21 14.71
N ASN A 188 -6.15 3.06 15.37
CA ASN A 188 -7.19 3.88 14.72
C ASN A 188 -6.69 4.84 13.62
N THR A 189 -5.39 5.12 13.58
CA THR A 189 -4.72 5.95 12.57
C THR A 189 -4.14 5.15 11.39
N TRP A 190 -4.09 3.82 11.51
CA TRP A 190 -3.57 2.95 10.47
C TRP A 190 -4.46 3.02 9.22
N GLY A 191 -3.87 2.69 8.07
CA GLY A 191 -4.62 2.50 6.84
C GLY A 191 -5.35 1.17 6.89
N TYR A 192 -5.92 0.78 5.76
CA TYR A 192 -6.43 -0.57 5.61
C TYR A 192 -6.13 -1.13 4.23
N ILE A 193 -6.06 -2.45 4.18
CA ILE A 193 -6.05 -3.21 2.93
C ILE A 193 -7.41 -3.85 2.71
N VAL A 194 -7.77 -4.03 1.45
CA VAL A 194 -8.90 -4.87 1.03
C VAL A 194 -8.35 -6.05 0.25
N LEU A 195 -8.69 -7.27 0.66
CA LEU A 195 -8.24 -8.49 0.00
C LEU A 195 -8.92 -8.67 -1.35
N GLY A 196 -8.21 -8.37 -2.44
CA GLY A 196 -8.71 -8.38 -3.81
C GLY A 196 -8.70 -9.77 -4.48
N ALA A 197 -9.14 -9.80 -5.73
CA ALA A 197 -9.23 -11.01 -6.54
C ALA A 197 -7.85 -11.58 -6.98
N PRO A 198 -7.78 -12.83 -7.48
CA PRO A 198 -6.57 -13.39 -8.07
C PRO A 198 -5.99 -12.56 -9.22
N LEU A 199 -4.66 -12.35 -9.24
CA LEU A 199 -3.99 -11.65 -10.35
C LEU A 199 -4.23 -12.32 -11.71
N SER A 200 -4.39 -13.65 -11.76
CA SER A 200 -4.72 -14.38 -12.99
C SER A 200 -6.12 -14.06 -13.53
N GLU A 201 -7.04 -13.63 -12.67
CA GLU A 201 -8.35 -13.13 -13.06
C GLU A 201 -8.28 -11.66 -13.48
N VAL A 202 -7.35 -10.88 -12.93
CA VAL A 202 -7.08 -9.49 -13.35
C VAL A 202 -6.43 -9.45 -14.75
N GLU A 203 -5.53 -10.37 -15.09
CA GLU A 203 -4.93 -10.46 -16.44
C GLU A 203 -5.98 -10.75 -17.54
N HIS A 204 -7.07 -11.43 -17.20
CA HIS A 204 -8.18 -11.66 -18.12
C HIS A 204 -9.32 -10.64 -18.03
N ALA A 205 -9.46 -9.94 -16.89
CA ALA A 205 -10.49 -8.92 -16.69
C ALA A 205 -10.06 -7.52 -17.15
N SER A 206 -8.77 -7.23 -17.33
CA SER A 206 -8.35 -5.93 -17.85
C SER A 206 -6.92 -5.86 -18.38
N LYS A 207 -6.80 -5.62 -19.69
CA LYS A 207 -5.83 -4.61 -20.18
C LYS A 207 -6.23 -3.28 -19.53
N GLU A 208 -5.81 -3.09 -18.29
CA GLU A 208 -6.30 -2.00 -17.44
C GLU A 208 -5.66 -0.69 -17.89
N LEU A 209 -6.48 0.33 -18.09
CA LEU A 209 -5.98 1.67 -18.30
C LEU A 209 -5.29 2.10 -17.00
N TYR A 210 -4.03 2.48 -17.03
CA TYR A 210 -3.34 3.09 -15.89
C TYR A 210 -2.69 4.40 -16.32
N PHE A 211 -2.37 5.27 -15.37
CA PHE A 211 -1.79 6.56 -15.68
C PHE A 211 -0.59 6.92 -14.79
N THR A 212 0.30 7.72 -15.36
CA THR A 212 1.40 8.37 -14.63
C THR A 212 1.19 9.88 -14.67
N PRO A 213 1.10 10.57 -13.52
CA PRO A 213 1.08 12.02 -13.50
C PRO A 213 2.43 12.56 -13.97
N LEU A 214 2.40 13.62 -14.78
CA LEU A 214 3.57 14.37 -15.23
C LEU A 214 3.49 15.81 -14.68
N SER A 215 4.60 16.56 -14.79
CA SER A 215 4.57 17.99 -14.49
C SER A 215 3.60 18.73 -15.41
N ASP A 216 3.13 19.89 -14.94
CA ASP A 216 2.39 20.86 -15.77
C ASP A 216 1.01 20.39 -16.25
N ARG A 217 0.28 19.65 -15.40
CA ARG A 217 -1.08 19.12 -15.65
C ARG A 217 -1.12 18.10 -16.79
N ARG A 218 -0.04 17.38 -17.04
CA ARG A 218 0.00 16.31 -18.03
C ARG A 218 -0.19 14.97 -17.35
N ILE A 219 -0.85 14.06 -18.02
CA ILE A 219 -0.94 12.65 -17.62
C ILE A 219 -0.50 11.80 -18.79
N ARG A 220 0.14 10.68 -18.50
CA ARG A 220 0.38 9.62 -19.49
C ARG A 220 -0.57 8.48 -19.21
N VAL A 221 -1.38 8.08 -20.18
CA VAL A 221 -2.36 6.99 -20.06
C VAL A 221 -1.87 5.81 -20.89
N TYR A 222 -1.74 4.65 -20.26
CA TYR A 222 -1.33 3.40 -20.89
C TYR A 222 -2.52 2.47 -21.12
N GLY A 223 -2.31 1.40 -21.89
CA GLY A 223 -3.35 0.39 -22.15
C GLY A 223 -4.33 0.76 -23.27
N LEU A 224 -4.07 1.85 -24.00
CA LEU A 224 -4.91 2.35 -25.09
C LEU A 224 -4.66 1.64 -26.44
N GLN A 225 -3.54 0.92 -26.58
CA GLN A 225 -2.96 0.39 -27.82
C GLN A 225 -3.80 -0.58 -28.67
N HIS A 226 -5.06 -0.87 -28.30
CA HIS A 226 -5.99 -1.66 -29.10
C HIS A 226 -7.43 -1.16 -29.06
N GLN A 227 -7.61 0.07 -28.58
CA GLN A 227 -8.94 0.63 -28.41
C GLN A 227 -9.26 1.57 -29.57
N SER A 228 -10.40 1.35 -30.20
CA SER A 228 -10.83 2.15 -31.34
C SER A 228 -11.16 3.59 -30.98
N GLN A 229 -11.36 3.90 -29.68
CA GLN A 229 -11.64 5.25 -29.20
C GLN A 229 -11.43 5.36 -27.68
N TRP A 230 -10.83 6.47 -27.25
CA TRP A 230 -10.74 6.86 -25.85
C TRP A 230 -11.24 8.28 -25.60
N GLN A 231 -11.66 8.56 -24.37
CA GLN A 231 -12.16 9.85 -23.91
C GLN A 231 -11.64 10.17 -22.52
N VAL A 232 -11.35 11.43 -22.24
CA VAL A 232 -11.12 11.97 -20.90
C VAL A 232 -12.27 12.90 -20.59
N ILE A 233 -12.96 12.63 -19.49
CA ILE A 233 -14.19 13.30 -19.10
C ILE A 233 -13.94 13.94 -17.73
N ASP A 234 -14.36 15.19 -17.52
CA ASP A 234 -14.31 15.78 -16.18
C ASP A 234 -15.47 15.31 -15.28
N MET A 235 -15.46 15.70 -14.00
CA MET A 235 -16.54 15.33 -13.08
C MET A 235 -17.91 15.93 -13.43
N LEU A 236 -17.99 16.87 -14.37
CA LEU A 236 -19.25 17.42 -14.88
C LEU A 236 -19.76 16.67 -16.12
N GLY A 237 -19.06 15.60 -16.55
CA GLY A 237 -19.41 14.83 -17.73
C GLY A 237 -18.95 15.46 -19.04
N ARG A 238 -18.11 16.49 -19.02
CA ARG A 238 -17.61 17.15 -20.24
C ARG A 238 -16.38 16.41 -20.77
N THR A 239 -16.39 16.05 -22.05
CA THR A 239 -15.21 15.50 -22.72
C THR A 239 -14.15 16.59 -22.90
N ILE A 240 -12.98 16.37 -22.32
CA ILE A 240 -11.84 17.28 -22.33
C ILE A 240 -10.82 16.89 -23.40
N ALA A 241 -10.64 15.59 -23.61
CA ALA A 241 -9.79 15.04 -24.66
C ALA A 241 -10.41 13.75 -25.18
N SER A 242 -10.15 13.43 -26.44
CA SER A 242 -10.53 12.15 -27.03
C SER A 242 -9.66 11.85 -28.23
N GLY A 243 -9.46 10.58 -28.53
CA GLY A 243 -8.70 10.18 -29.70
C GLY A 243 -8.69 8.68 -29.88
N ASN A 244 -7.85 8.27 -30.82
CA ASN A 244 -7.48 6.89 -31.08
C ASN A 244 -5.96 6.84 -31.01
N SER A 245 -5.38 5.76 -30.51
CA SER A 245 -3.93 5.61 -30.49
C SER A 245 -3.58 4.13 -30.66
N GLU A 246 -2.61 3.87 -31.52
CA GLU A 246 -1.94 2.58 -31.63
C GLU A 246 -0.67 2.56 -30.76
N ASP A 247 -0.33 3.70 -30.15
CA ASP A 247 0.82 3.83 -29.28
C ASP A 247 0.53 3.19 -27.93
N GLU A 248 1.59 2.73 -27.28
CA GLU A 248 1.54 2.12 -25.95
C GLU A 248 0.94 3.07 -24.89
N PHE A 249 1.11 4.38 -25.10
CA PHE A 249 0.55 5.41 -24.25
C PHE A 249 0.11 6.65 -25.03
N VAL A 250 -0.77 7.44 -24.40
CA VAL A 250 -1.13 8.79 -24.83
C VAL A 250 -0.81 9.78 -23.73
N GLU A 251 -0.13 10.87 -24.09
CA GLU A 251 0.06 12.02 -23.19
C GLU A 251 -1.08 13.03 -23.36
N ILE A 252 -1.71 13.41 -22.26
CA ILE A 252 -2.91 14.25 -22.24
C ILE A 252 -2.65 15.45 -21.32
N THR A 253 -2.77 16.65 -21.87
CA THR A 253 -2.70 17.90 -21.10
C THR A 253 -4.08 18.26 -20.58
N LEU A 254 -4.23 18.31 -19.26
CA LEU A 254 -5.49 18.63 -18.60
C LEU A 254 -5.67 20.16 -18.46
N PRO A 255 -6.90 20.67 -18.61
CA PRO A 255 -7.18 22.10 -18.61
C PRO A 255 -7.01 22.73 -17.23
N ALA A 256 -7.16 21.95 -16.16
CA ALA A 256 -7.02 22.39 -14.78
C ALA A 256 -6.59 21.21 -13.89
N GLU A 257 -6.25 21.52 -12.64
CA GLU A 257 -6.16 20.51 -11.58
C GLU A 257 -7.58 20.00 -11.24
N GLY A 258 -7.72 18.71 -10.97
CA GLY A 258 -9.02 18.13 -10.61
C GLY A 258 -9.13 16.63 -10.82
N MET A 259 -10.35 16.11 -10.73
CA MET A 259 -10.67 14.72 -11.06
C MET A 259 -11.20 14.59 -12.48
N TYR A 260 -10.75 13.53 -13.14
CA TYR A 260 -11.08 13.17 -14.50
C TYR A 260 -11.36 11.66 -14.59
N VAL A 261 -12.06 11.26 -15.63
CA VAL A 261 -12.38 9.86 -15.93
C VAL A 261 -11.87 9.58 -17.33
N VAL A 262 -10.95 8.63 -17.47
CA VAL A 262 -10.52 8.13 -18.76
C VAL A 262 -11.38 6.92 -19.10
N ARG A 263 -12.01 6.94 -20.27
CA ARG A 263 -12.86 5.85 -20.77
C ARG A 263 -12.32 5.33 -22.09
N SER A 264 -12.34 4.02 -22.27
CA SER A 264 -12.10 3.40 -23.57
C SER A 264 -12.98 2.15 -23.72
N GLY A 265 -13.94 2.19 -24.65
CA GLY A 265 -14.99 1.18 -24.74
C GLY A 265 -15.83 1.07 -23.47
N GLU A 266 -15.85 -0.12 -22.87
CA GLU A 266 -16.50 -0.42 -21.57
C GLU A 266 -15.58 -0.17 -20.37
N GLN A 267 -14.28 0.02 -20.59
CA GLN A 267 -13.31 0.26 -19.52
C GLN A 267 -13.35 1.72 -19.06
N VAL A 268 -13.26 1.92 -17.74
CA VAL A 268 -13.33 3.23 -17.09
C VAL A 268 -12.26 3.33 -16.00
N LEU A 269 -11.40 4.34 -16.09
CA LEU A 269 -10.35 4.66 -15.12
C LEU A 269 -10.63 6.04 -14.51
N LYS A 270 -10.51 6.17 -13.19
CA LYS A 270 -10.61 7.45 -12.49
C LYS A 270 -9.21 8.02 -12.24
N VAL A 271 -9.00 9.26 -12.63
CA VAL A 271 -7.73 10.00 -12.54
C VAL A 271 -7.93 11.20 -11.63
N ALA A 272 -7.09 11.34 -10.61
CA ALA A 272 -7.03 12.54 -9.80
C ALA A 272 -5.68 13.23 -10.02
N THR A 273 -5.70 14.52 -10.38
CA THR A 273 -4.49 15.35 -10.38
C THR A 273 -4.43 16.15 -9.09
N ARG A 274 -3.30 16.05 -8.39
CA ARG A 274 -3.03 16.84 -7.17
C ARG A 274 -2.42 18.20 -7.54
N ARG A 275 -2.60 19.16 -6.63
CA ARG A 275 -1.72 20.33 -6.48
C ARG A 275 -0.31 19.91 -6.13
#